data_AF-A0A2S9AM70-F1
#
_entry.id   AF-A0A2S9AM70-F1
#
_cell.length_a   1.000
_cell.length_b   1.000
_cell.length_c   1.000
_cell.angle_alpha   90.00
_cell.angle_beta   90.00
_cell.angle_gamma   90.00
#
_symmetry.space_group_name_H-M   'P 1'
#
loop_
_entity.id
_entity.type
_entity.pdbx_description
1 polymer ?
#
loop_
_entity_poly.entity_id
_entity_poly.type
_entity_poly.pdbx_seq_one_letter_code
_entity_poly.pdbx_strand_id
1 'polypeptide(L)'
;MSAPAISVFALTGMGEVHPGDDLVALILATGVELAHGDILVVTSKIVSKAEGRYVQAADREEAITAETVRLVASRTYDGHTMRIVENRLGMVSAAAGVDASNTPDGWVLLLPEDPDRSARALAAGLRAATGAEVGVILSDTLGRPWREGQTDVAIGGGGVHMIADLRGTTDQAGKVLSVTTPCVADELAAAADLVKGKASGNPVAVVRGRADLVGPLTLPGASSIVRASERDLFWLGTAEALDQGYRDGYAAALAGLPAHEQQEHEKKDAT
;
A
#
# COMPACT_ATOMS: atom_id res chain seq x y z
N MET A 1 -23.76 -15.90 25.43
CA MET A 1 -22.73 -15.68 24.39
C MET A 1 -22.37 -14.21 24.43
N SER A 2 -21.08 -13.87 24.55
CA SER A 2 -20.65 -12.47 24.41
C SER A 2 -20.95 -11.99 22.99
N ALA A 3 -21.25 -10.71 22.81
CA ALA A 3 -21.34 -10.13 21.48
C ALA A 3 -19.98 -10.26 20.76
N PRO A 4 -19.97 -10.47 19.43
CA PRO A 4 -18.74 -10.39 18.64
C PRO A 4 -18.11 -9.01 18.84
N ALA A 5 -16.83 -8.97 19.17
CA ALA A 5 -16.11 -7.74 19.44
C ALA A 5 -14.66 -7.83 18.94
N ILE A 6 -14.12 -6.70 18.51
CA ILE A 6 -12.70 -6.52 18.22
C ILE A 6 -12.15 -5.43 19.14
N SER A 7 -10.90 -5.57 19.57
CA SER A 7 -10.17 -4.52 20.29
C SER A 7 -8.93 -4.13 19.50
N VAL A 8 -8.68 -2.83 19.41
CA VAL A 8 -7.53 -2.26 18.69
C VAL A 8 -6.82 -1.31 19.63
N PHE A 9 -5.51 -1.49 19.83
CA PHE A 9 -4.71 -0.64 20.72
C PHE A 9 -3.29 -0.46 20.18
N ALA A 10 -2.75 0.75 20.31
CA ALA A 10 -1.40 1.07 19.87
C ALA A 10 -0.35 0.65 20.92
N LEU A 11 0.83 0.25 20.45
CA LEU A 11 2.00 0.04 21.30
C LEU A 11 2.73 1.37 21.46
N THR A 12 3.00 1.74 22.70
CA THR A 12 3.71 2.97 23.06
C THR A 12 5.12 2.65 23.52
N GLY A 13 6.02 3.65 23.47
CA GLY A 13 7.37 3.52 24.04
C GLY A 13 8.37 2.71 23.21
N MET A 14 8.08 2.43 21.93
CA MET A 14 8.99 1.67 21.05
C MET A 14 10.26 2.45 20.67
N GLY A 15 10.24 3.78 20.75
CA GLY A 15 11.35 4.65 20.38
C GLY A 15 11.48 4.87 18.87
N GLU A 16 12.56 5.55 18.48
CA GLU A 16 12.91 5.80 17.07
C GLU A 16 13.61 4.57 16.48
N VAL A 17 13.32 4.25 15.22
CA VAL A 17 13.91 3.10 14.50
C VAL A 17 15.02 3.58 13.58
N HIS A 18 16.15 2.89 13.63
CA HIS A 18 17.33 3.14 12.82
C HIS A 18 17.62 1.99 11.85
N PRO A 19 18.41 2.25 10.79
CA PRO A 19 18.86 1.19 9.88
C PRO A 19 19.54 0.03 10.60
N GLY A 20 19.10 -1.18 10.31
CA GLY A 20 19.61 -2.43 10.90
C GLY A 20 18.94 -2.86 12.21
N ASP A 21 18.01 -2.07 12.76
CA ASP A 21 17.33 -2.43 14.00
C ASP A 21 16.48 -3.70 13.88
N ASP A 22 16.48 -4.51 14.94
CA ASP A 22 15.62 -5.68 15.06
C ASP A 22 14.21 -5.26 15.54
N LEU A 23 13.28 -5.18 14.59
CA LEU A 23 11.88 -4.82 14.86
C LEU A 23 11.16 -5.80 15.80
N VAL A 24 11.53 -7.09 15.81
CA VAL A 24 10.94 -8.06 16.75
C VAL A 24 11.34 -7.68 18.17
N ALA A 25 12.63 -7.44 18.39
CA ALA A 25 13.15 -7.04 19.69
C ALA A 25 12.54 -5.71 20.16
N LEU A 26 12.43 -4.72 19.26
CA LEU A 26 11.84 -3.41 19.59
C LEU A 26 10.35 -3.52 19.96
N ILE A 27 9.56 -4.32 19.21
CA ILE A 27 8.15 -4.55 19.53
C ILE A 27 8.01 -5.23 20.89
N LEU A 28 8.80 -6.26 21.17
CA LEU A 28 8.72 -6.96 22.46
C LEU A 28 9.20 -6.08 23.63
N ALA A 29 10.14 -5.17 23.39
CA ALA A 29 10.63 -4.22 24.38
C ALA A 29 9.55 -3.22 24.85
N THR A 30 8.43 -3.07 24.13
CA THR A 30 7.27 -2.28 24.63
C THR A 30 6.55 -2.96 25.79
N GLY A 31 6.92 -4.20 26.14
CA GLY A 31 6.25 -5.00 27.17
C GLY A 31 4.91 -5.57 26.71
N VAL A 32 4.65 -5.62 25.41
CA VAL A 32 3.41 -6.18 24.88
C VAL A 32 3.34 -7.69 25.14
N GLU A 33 2.22 -8.14 25.69
CA GLU A 33 1.89 -9.57 25.80
C GLU A 33 1.01 -9.98 24.62
N LEU A 34 1.61 -10.66 23.64
CA LEU A 34 0.91 -11.16 22.46
C LEU A 34 0.15 -12.44 22.77
N ALA A 35 -1.11 -12.49 22.38
CA ALA A 35 -1.97 -13.66 22.47
C ALA A 35 -2.06 -14.38 21.12
N HIS A 36 -2.36 -15.68 21.16
CA HIS A 36 -2.68 -16.44 19.96
C HIS A 36 -3.86 -15.80 19.21
N GLY A 37 -3.71 -15.60 17.91
CA GLY A 37 -4.70 -14.95 17.06
C GLY A 37 -4.62 -13.43 17.02
N ASP A 38 -3.66 -12.80 17.71
CA ASP A 38 -3.41 -11.36 17.57
C ASP A 38 -2.85 -11.03 16.17
N ILE A 39 -3.22 -9.87 15.67
CA ILE A 39 -2.72 -9.32 14.40
C ILE A 39 -2.04 -7.99 14.68
N LEU A 40 -0.75 -7.89 14.38
CA LEU A 40 -0.02 -6.64 14.49
C LEU A 40 -0.14 -5.87 13.18
N VAL A 41 -0.58 -4.62 13.26
CA VAL A 41 -0.55 -3.67 12.15
C VAL A 41 0.62 -2.71 12.37
N VAL A 42 1.61 -2.78 11.47
CA VAL A 42 2.88 -2.09 11.58
C VAL A 42 3.00 -1.10 10.43
N THR A 43 3.33 0.17 10.70
CA THR A 43 3.54 1.13 9.61
C THR A 43 4.75 0.74 8.75
N SER A 44 4.60 0.91 7.43
CA SER A 44 5.65 0.81 6.42
C SER A 44 6.93 1.55 6.84
N LYS A 45 6.80 2.73 7.45
CA LYS A 45 7.92 3.63 7.75
C LYS A 45 8.98 2.96 8.63
N ILE A 46 8.59 2.27 9.71
CA ILE A 46 9.60 1.65 10.59
C ILE A 46 10.30 0.47 9.92
N VAL A 47 9.60 -0.24 9.02
CA VAL A 47 10.17 -1.32 8.23
C VAL A 47 11.17 -0.73 7.22
N SER A 48 10.77 0.31 6.49
CA SER A 48 11.66 1.04 5.59
C SER A 48 12.90 1.58 6.30
N LYS A 49 12.76 2.11 7.52
CA LYS A 49 13.91 2.60 8.32
C LYS A 49 14.84 1.46 8.69
N ALA A 50 14.33 0.38 9.27
CA ALA A 50 15.12 -0.80 9.65
C ALA A 50 15.82 -1.44 8.44
N GLU A 51 15.17 -1.44 7.27
CA GLU A 51 15.74 -1.96 6.02
C GLU A 51 16.65 -0.96 5.29
N GLY A 52 16.86 0.24 5.84
CA GLY A 52 17.77 1.23 5.25
C GLY A 52 17.29 1.81 3.92
N ARG A 53 15.97 1.93 3.71
CA ARG A 53 15.33 2.44 2.48
C ARG A 53 15.46 3.95 2.28
N TYR A 54 16.52 4.55 2.81
CA TYR A 54 16.82 5.97 2.67
C TYR A 54 17.50 6.25 1.34
N VAL A 55 17.03 7.27 0.63
CA VAL A 55 17.63 7.75 -0.62
C VAL A 55 17.88 9.24 -0.51
N GLN A 56 19.09 9.66 -0.87
CA GLN A 56 19.41 11.07 -0.98
C GLN A 56 18.75 11.62 -2.25
N ALA A 57 17.90 12.63 -2.09
CA ALA A 57 17.16 13.25 -3.17
C ALA A 57 17.11 14.76 -2.92
N ALA A 58 17.79 15.53 -3.78
CA ALA A 58 17.72 16.99 -3.74
C ALA A 58 16.33 17.49 -4.15
N ASP A 59 15.67 16.74 -5.04
CA ASP A 59 14.27 16.92 -5.41
C ASP A 59 13.49 15.61 -5.16
N ARG A 60 12.43 15.71 -4.36
CA ARG A 60 11.53 14.58 -4.08
C ARG A 60 10.90 14.04 -5.37
N GLU A 61 10.65 14.88 -6.36
CA GLU A 61 10.05 14.44 -7.63
C GLU A 61 10.97 13.52 -8.44
N GLU A 62 12.29 13.61 -8.27
CA GLU A 62 13.24 12.66 -8.88
C GLU A 62 13.07 11.27 -8.28
N ALA A 63 12.96 11.17 -6.95
CA ALA A 63 12.73 9.90 -6.27
C ALA A 63 11.36 9.30 -6.62
N ILE A 64 10.31 10.13 -6.70
CA ILE A 64 8.98 9.69 -7.17
C ILE A 64 9.08 9.13 -8.58
N THR A 65 9.79 9.81 -9.47
CA THR A 65 9.97 9.38 -10.86
C THR A 65 10.74 8.07 -10.95
N ALA A 66 11.77 7.89 -10.12
CA ALA A 66 12.55 6.64 -10.06
C ALA A 66 11.69 5.44 -9.60
N GLU A 67 10.77 5.64 -8.66
CA GLU A 67 9.86 4.59 -8.17
C GLU A 67 8.59 4.42 -9.02
N THR A 68 8.37 5.29 -10.01
CA THR A 68 7.21 5.24 -10.91
C THR A 68 7.43 4.21 -12.01
N VAL A 69 6.50 3.24 -12.11
CA VAL A 69 6.40 2.32 -13.24
C VAL A 69 5.64 2.98 -14.39
N ARG A 70 4.51 3.63 -14.08
CA ARG A 70 3.74 4.41 -15.05
C ARG A 70 2.93 5.52 -14.41
N LEU A 71 2.66 6.57 -15.18
CA LEU A 71 1.71 7.60 -14.82
C LEU A 71 0.28 7.09 -15.00
N VAL A 72 -0.57 7.32 -14.00
CA VAL A 72 -2.02 7.08 -14.09
C VAL A 72 -2.75 8.39 -14.34
N ALA A 73 -2.49 9.40 -13.50
CA ALA A 73 -3.10 10.72 -13.62
C ALA A 73 -2.17 11.80 -13.09
N SER A 74 -2.27 13.00 -13.64
CA SER A 74 -1.53 14.17 -13.20
C SER A 74 -2.46 15.38 -13.11
N ARG A 75 -2.22 16.24 -12.12
CA ARG A 75 -2.92 17.51 -12.03
C ARG A 75 -2.03 18.58 -11.40
N THR A 76 -1.91 19.71 -12.08
CA THR A 76 -1.20 20.88 -11.57
C THR A 76 -2.17 21.79 -10.84
N TYR A 77 -1.84 22.13 -9.60
CA TYR A 77 -2.55 23.12 -8.79
C TYR A 77 -1.54 24.07 -8.17
N ASP A 78 -1.73 25.38 -8.34
CA ASP A 78 -0.88 26.44 -7.79
C ASP A 78 0.63 26.22 -8.00
N GLY A 79 1.02 25.72 -9.19
CA GLY A 79 2.42 25.45 -9.54
C GLY A 79 2.97 24.11 -9.04
N HIS A 80 2.18 23.32 -8.29
CA HIS A 80 2.55 21.99 -7.84
C HIS A 80 1.83 20.92 -8.65
N THR A 81 2.58 19.96 -9.19
CA THR A 81 2.01 18.84 -9.95
C THR A 81 1.85 17.63 -9.04
N MET A 82 0.60 17.28 -8.72
CA MET A 82 0.29 15.99 -8.11
C MET A 82 0.29 14.91 -9.20
N ARG A 83 0.94 13.78 -8.92
CA ARG A 83 0.92 12.59 -9.78
C ARG A 83 0.34 11.40 -9.01
N ILE A 84 -0.63 10.75 -9.61
CA ILE A 84 -1.05 9.38 -9.29
C ILE A 84 -0.30 8.45 -10.24
N VAL A 85 0.43 7.50 -9.68
CA VAL A 85 1.32 6.61 -10.42
C VAL A 85 1.14 5.18 -9.94
N GLU A 86 1.46 4.23 -10.81
CA GLU A 86 1.76 2.87 -10.37
C GLU A 86 3.21 2.83 -9.90
N ASN A 87 3.46 2.32 -8.69
CA ASN A 87 4.82 2.11 -8.19
C ASN A 87 5.31 0.67 -8.45
N ARG A 88 6.56 0.37 -8.07
CA ARG A 88 7.17 -0.95 -8.27
C ARG A 88 6.47 -2.11 -7.52
N LEU A 89 5.61 -1.79 -6.55
CA LEU A 89 4.77 -2.76 -5.84
C LEU A 89 3.42 -2.99 -6.54
N GLY A 90 3.18 -2.33 -7.69
CA GLY A 90 1.93 -2.34 -8.44
C GLY A 90 0.82 -1.48 -7.83
N MET A 91 1.10 -0.74 -6.75
CA MET A 91 0.10 0.11 -6.10
C MET A 91 -0.09 1.39 -6.90
N VAL A 92 -1.36 1.77 -7.12
CA VAL A 92 -1.73 3.02 -7.79
C VAL A 92 -2.04 4.07 -6.73
N SER A 93 -1.13 5.05 -6.59
CA SER A 93 -1.21 6.03 -5.51
C SER A 93 -0.48 7.33 -5.81
N ALA A 94 -0.67 8.32 -4.94
CA ALA A 94 0.09 9.56 -5.01
C ALA A 94 1.56 9.34 -4.67
N ALA A 95 2.46 9.98 -5.41
CA ALA A 95 3.88 10.06 -5.10
C ALA A 95 4.62 8.71 -4.94
N ALA A 96 4.12 7.62 -5.54
CA ALA A 96 4.72 6.29 -5.53
C ALA A 96 4.98 5.66 -4.14
N GLY A 97 4.43 6.22 -3.06
CA GLY A 97 4.78 5.85 -1.68
C GLY A 97 6.12 6.44 -1.18
N VAL A 98 6.67 7.43 -1.87
CA VAL A 98 7.87 8.18 -1.43
C VAL A 98 7.47 9.17 -0.35
N ASP A 99 8.08 9.01 0.83
CA ASP A 99 7.85 9.83 1.99
C ASP A 99 9.06 10.73 2.27
N ALA A 100 8.80 12.03 2.53
CA ALA A 100 9.82 13.00 2.96
C ALA A 100 9.53 13.51 4.39
N SER A 101 8.50 12.99 5.04
CA SER A 101 8.18 13.34 6.42
C SER A 101 9.08 12.56 7.38
N ASN A 102 9.54 13.24 8.43
CA ASN A 102 10.37 12.65 9.48
C ASN A 102 11.67 12.01 8.96
N THR A 103 12.22 12.53 7.86
CA THR A 103 13.55 12.23 7.33
C THR A 103 14.45 13.46 7.47
N PRO A 104 15.79 13.29 7.52
CA PRO A 104 16.72 14.42 7.43
C PRO A 104 16.55 15.20 6.11
N ASP A 105 16.88 16.49 6.12
CA ASP A 105 16.84 17.33 4.93
C ASP A 105 17.67 16.73 3.78
N GLY A 106 17.09 16.72 2.57
CA GLY A 106 17.71 16.12 1.38
C GLY A 106 17.63 14.60 1.30
N TRP A 107 16.86 13.96 2.19
CA TRP A 107 16.59 12.52 2.16
C TRP A 107 15.10 12.23 2.08
N VAL A 108 14.78 11.17 1.35
CA VAL A 108 13.45 10.56 1.32
C VAL A 108 13.53 9.11 1.78
N LEU A 109 12.40 8.59 2.23
CA LEU A 109 12.23 7.19 2.61
C LEU A 109 11.36 6.50 1.56
N LEU A 110 11.88 5.44 0.98
CA LEU A 110 11.14 4.59 0.06
C LEU A 110 10.39 3.50 0.83
N LEU A 111 9.38 2.91 0.19
CA LEU A 111 8.72 1.71 0.72
C LEU A 111 9.70 0.52 0.80
N PRO A 112 9.40 -0.51 1.63
CA PRO A 112 10.13 -1.77 1.61
C PRO A 112 10.10 -2.38 0.20
N GLU A 113 11.18 -3.03 -0.22
CA GLU A 113 11.25 -3.63 -1.57
C GLU A 113 10.30 -4.81 -1.73
N ASP A 114 10.13 -5.60 -0.67
CA ASP A 114 9.18 -6.71 -0.60
C ASP A 114 8.47 -6.68 0.77
N PRO A 115 7.43 -5.84 0.93
CA PRO A 115 6.72 -5.69 2.19
C PRO A 115 6.07 -7.00 2.68
N ASP A 116 5.71 -7.91 1.77
CA ASP A 116 5.16 -9.23 2.12
C ASP A 116 6.22 -10.11 2.77
N ARG A 117 7.44 -10.14 2.23
CA ARG A 117 8.57 -10.83 2.86
C ARG A 117 8.88 -10.22 4.22
N SER A 118 8.90 -8.90 4.35
CA SER A 118 9.17 -8.22 5.62
C SER A 118 8.10 -8.54 6.68
N ALA A 119 6.82 -8.51 6.29
CA ALA A 119 5.71 -8.91 7.15
C ALA A 119 5.82 -10.37 7.61
N ARG A 120 6.14 -11.29 6.70
CA ARG A 120 6.34 -12.72 7.02
C ARG A 120 7.52 -12.94 7.97
N ALA A 121 8.64 -12.25 7.75
CA ALA A 121 9.80 -12.33 8.62
C ALA A 121 9.48 -11.82 10.03
N LEU A 122 8.77 -10.70 10.14
CA LEU A 122 8.33 -10.14 11.41
C LEU A 122 7.37 -11.10 12.14
N ALA A 123 6.37 -11.64 11.44
CA ALA A 123 5.45 -12.62 11.99
C ALA A 123 6.18 -13.88 12.48
N ALA A 124 7.14 -14.39 11.69
CA ALA A 124 7.94 -15.55 12.07
C ALA A 124 8.77 -15.29 13.34
N GLY A 125 9.43 -14.13 13.42
CA GLY A 125 10.23 -13.75 14.58
C GLY A 125 9.40 -13.59 15.84
N LEU A 126 8.23 -12.92 15.75
CA LEU A 126 7.30 -12.78 16.87
C LEU A 126 6.77 -14.15 17.33
N ARG A 127 6.39 -15.03 16.40
CA ARG A 127 5.96 -16.40 16.70
C ARG A 127 7.07 -17.19 17.41
N ALA A 128 8.30 -17.10 16.94
CA ALA A 128 9.44 -17.80 17.53
C ALA A 128 9.77 -17.29 18.94
N ALA A 129 9.71 -15.97 19.15
CA ALA A 129 10.06 -15.34 20.42
C ALA A 129 8.97 -15.50 21.50
N THR A 130 7.70 -15.55 21.11
CA THR A 130 6.57 -15.56 22.05
C THR A 130 5.81 -16.88 22.13
N GLY A 131 5.94 -17.74 21.12
CA GLY A 131 5.11 -18.94 20.95
C GLY A 131 3.67 -18.65 20.53
N ALA A 132 3.23 -17.38 20.47
CA ALA A 132 1.90 -17.01 20.03
C ALA A 132 1.78 -17.06 18.50
N GLU A 133 0.71 -17.68 17.99
CA GLU A 133 0.44 -17.66 16.55
C GLU A 133 -0.20 -16.31 16.19
N VAL A 134 0.62 -15.40 15.68
CA VAL A 134 0.20 -14.03 15.33
C VAL A 134 0.29 -13.77 13.83
N GLY A 135 -0.52 -12.82 13.36
CA GLY A 135 -0.44 -12.25 12.01
C GLY A 135 0.26 -10.89 12.01
N VAL A 136 0.82 -10.48 10.87
CA VAL A 136 1.38 -9.15 10.66
C VAL A 136 0.83 -8.55 9.37
N ILE A 137 0.36 -7.30 9.44
CA ILE A 137 0.00 -6.46 8.31
C ILE A 137 0.94 -5.25 8.32
N LEU A 138 1.62 -4.98 7.22
CA LEU A 138 2.29 -3.70 7.01
C LEU A 138 1.30 -2.72 6.40
N SER A 139 1.17 -1.54 6.98
CA SER A 139 0.23 -0.51 6.54
C SER A 139 0.93 0.76 6.06
N ASP A 140 0.34 1.42 5.07
CA ASP A 140 0.78 2.74 4.63
C ASP A 140 -0.41 3.66 4.36
N THR A 141 -0.18 4.97 4.46
CA THR A 141 -1.23 5.98 4.35
C THR A 141 -1.48 6.35 2.90
N LEU A 142 -2.70 6.11 2.43
CA LEU A 142 -3.07 6.27 1.03
C LEU A 142 -4.39 7.06 0.89
N GLY A 143 -4.46 7.87 -0.17
CA GLY A 143 -5.72 8.43 -0.66
C GLY A 143 -6.52 7.37 -1.44
N ARG A 144 -7.73 7.72 -1.88
CA ARG A 144 -8.58 6.82 -2.68
C ARG A 144 -9.50 7.58 -3.62
N PRO A 145 -9.85 7.02 -4.80
CA PRO A 145 -10.75 7.67 -5.74
C PRO A 145 -12.09 8.08 -5.10
N TRP A 146 -12.59 9.24 -5.54
CA TRP A 146 -13.93 9.77 -5.24
C TRP A 146 -14.22 10.08 -3.76
N ARG A 147 -13.20 10.07 -2.88
CA ARG A 147 -13.35 10.45 -1.48
C ARG A 147 -12.20 11.37 -1.06
N GLU A 148 -12.53 12.40 -0.31
CA GLU A 148 -11.53 13.22 0.36
C GLU A 148 -10.99 12.51 1.62
N GLY A 149 -9.76 12.89 2.01
CA GLY A 149 -9.05 12.31 3.14
C GLY A 149 -8.27 11.02 2.80
N GLN A 150 -7.39 10.65 3.72
CA GLN A 150 -6.51 9.47 3.62
C GLN A 150 -6.91 8.43 4.67
N THR A 151 -6.51 7.18 4.45
CA THR A 151 -6.62 6.09 5.43
C THR A 151 -5.41 5.18 5.26
N ASP A 152 -5.06 4.41 6.28
CA ASP A 152 -4.10 3.33 6.06
C ASP A 152 -4.74 2.15 5.32
N VAL A 153 -3.98 1.56 4.43
CA VAL A 153 -4.30 0.30 3.74
C VAL A 153 -3.12 -0.67 3.88
N ALA A 154 -3.35 -1.95 3.61
CA ALA A 154 -2.32 -2.97 3.68
C ALA A 154 -1.40 -2.91 2.46
N ILE A 155 -0.08 -2.89 2.70
CA ILE A 155 0.95 -2.97 1.67
C ILE A 155 1.81 -4.24 1.79
N GLY A 156 1.74 -4.94 2.93
CA GLY A 156 2.44 -6.19 3.18
C GLY A 156 1.65 -7.10 4.14
N GLY A 157 1.80 -8.42 4.00
CA GLY A 157 1.09 -9.40 4.83
C GLY A 157 1.90 -10.66 5.17
N GLY A 158 1.81 -11.11 6.42
CA GLY A 158 2.47 -12.31 6.92
C GLY A 158 1.63 -13.08 7.94
N GLY A 159 1.29 -14.34 7.63
CA GLY A 159 0.56 -15.21 8.55
C GLY A 159 -0.88 -14.78 8.84
N VAL A 160 -1.49 -13.99 7.96
CA VAL A 160 -2.85 -13.47 8.08
C VAL A 160 -3.52 -13.41 6.71
N HIS A 161 -4.82 -13.69 6.66
CA HIS A 161 -5.62 -13.60 5.44
C HIS A 161 -5.84 -12.15 5.04
N MET A 162 -5.46 -11.80 3.81
CA MET A 162 -5.66 -10.45 3.27
C MET A 162 -7.12 -10.17 2.88
N ILE A 163 -7.74 -11.17 2.26
CA ILE A 163 -9.11 -11.16 1.75
C ILE A 163 -9.86 -12.31 2.42
N ALA A 164 -11.04 -12.02 2.98
CA ALA A 164 -11.95 -13.07 3.43
C ALA A 164 -12.84 -13.47 2.24
N ASP A 165 -12.53 -14.61 1.63
CA ASP A 165 -13.31 -15.12 0.50
C ASP A 165 -14.57 -15.84 0.99
N LEU A 166 -15.71 -15.14 0.91
CA LEU A 166 -17.00 -15.69 1.31
C LEU A 166 -17.77 -16.30 0.14
N ARG A 167 -17.16 -16.39 -1.06
CA ARG A 167 -17.83 -17.00 -2.22
C ARG A 167 -18.11 -18.47 -1.94
N GLY A 168 -19.32 -18.92 -2.30
CA GLY A 168 -19.78 -20.28 -2.02
C GLY A 168 -20.32 -20.50 -0.61
N THR A 169 -20.13 -19.54 0.31
CA THR A 169 -20.81 -19.56 1.62
C THR A 169 -22.27 -19.08 1.48
N THR A 170 -23.09 -19.30 2.50
CA THR A 170 -24.50 -18.88 2.53
C THR A 170 -24.75 -17.72 3.49
N ASP A 171 -25.58 -16.78 3.08
CA ASP A 171 -26.09 -15.73 3.96
C ASP A 171 -27.13 -16.25 4.98
N GLN A 172 -27.68 -15.36 5.80
CA GLN A 172 -28.69 -15.70 6.81
C GLN A 172 -30.00 -16.24 6.22
N ALA A 173 -30.30 -15.94 4.95
CA ALA A 173 -31.46 -16.44 4.24
C ALA A 173 -31.16 -17.75 3.47
N GLY A 174 -29.94 -18.29 3.59
CA GLY A 174 -29.49 -19.50 2.90
C GLY A 174 -29.07 -19.27 1.45
N LYS A 175 -28.95 -18.02 0.99
CA LYS A 175 -28.53 -17.70 -0.38
C LYS A 175 -27.02 -17.75 -0.50
N VAL A 176 -26.53 -18.40 -1.55
CA VAL A 176 -25.10 -18.47 -1.85
C VAL A 176 -24.55 -17.10 -2.22
N LEU A 177 -23.46 -16.70 -1.56
CA LEU A 177 -22.69 -15.51 -1.87
C LEU A 177 -21.80 -15.78 -3.08
N SER A 178 -21.91 -14.95 -4.13
CA SER A 178 -21.19 -15.15 -5.40
C SER A 178 -19.99 -14.24 -5.62
N VAL A 179 -19.93 -13.07 -4.96
CA VAL A 179 -18.89 -12.04 -5.20
C VAL A 179 -18.31 -11.47 -3.90
N THR A 180 -18.73 -11.97 -2.75
CA THR A 180 -18.40 -11.35 -1.46
C THR A 180 -16.97 -11.70 -1.03
N THR A 181 -16.03 -10.78 -1.25
CA THR A 181 -14.61 -10.93 -0.89
C THR A 181 -14.06 -9.68 -0.21
N PRO A 182 -14.50 -9.34 1.01
CA PRO A 182 -13.99 -8.16 1.73
C PRO A 182 -12.47 -8.22 1.92
N CYS A 183 -11.82 -7.09 1.67
CA CYS A 183 -10.41 -6.89 1.96
C CYS A 183 -10.24 -6.59 3.45
N VAL A 184 -10.24 -7.64 4.27
CA VAL A 184 -10.16 -7.52 5.73
C VAL A 184 -8.84 -6.89 6.16
N ALA A 185 -7.76 -7.05 5.40
CA ALA A 185 -6.48 -6.41 5.73
C ALA A 185 -6.57 -4.87 5.66
N ASP A 186 -7.27 -4.30 4.68
CA ASP A 186 -7.48 -2.85 4.59
C ASP A 186 -8.42 -2.34 5.69
N GLU A 187 -9.45 -3.12 6.05
CA GLU A 187 -10.34 -2.78 7.18
C GLU A 187 -9.56 -2.72 8.51
N LEU A 188 -8.67 -3.70 8.74
CA LEU A 188 -7.82 -3.77 9.93
C LEU A 188 -6.75 -2.67 9.93
N ALA A 189 -6.14 -2.38 8.77
CA ALA A 189 -5.18 -1.29 8.62
C ALA A 189 -5.83 0.07 8.93
N ALA A 190 -7.01 0.33 8.38
CA ALA A 190 -7.78 1.54 8.64
C ALA A 190 -8.19 1.66 10.12
N ALA A 191 -8.61 0.57 10.76
CA ALA A 191 -8.95 0.57 12.18
C ALA A 191 -7.73 0.84 13.08
N ALA A 192 -6.59 0.23 12.76
CA ALA A 192 -5.32 0.45 13.47
C ALA A 192 -4.83 1.90 13.33
N ASP A 193 -5.08 2.56 12.19
CA ASP A 193 -4.74 3.96 11.99
C ASP A 193 -5.39 4.89 13.03
N LEU A 194 -6.60 4.57 13.47
CA LEU A 194 -7.34 5.38 14.45
C LEU A 194 -6.63 5.45 15.81
N VAL A 195 -5.92 4.39 16.20
CA VAL A 195 -5.19 4.33 17.48
C VAL A 195 -3.70 4.61 17.33
N LYS A 196 -3.11 4.29 16.18
CA LYS A 196 -1.76 4.73 15.85
C LYS A 196 -1.75 6.25 15.79
N GLY A 197 -2.60 6.87 14.97
CA GLY A 197 -2.63 8.33 14.81
C GLY A 197 -1.37 8.88 14.12
N LYS A 198 -1.52 9.95 13.34
CA LYS A 198 -0.44 10.42 12.44
C LYS A 198 0.74 11.11 13.14
N ALA A 199 0.53 11.61 14.36
CA ALA A 199 1.51 12.42 15.10
C ALA A 199 1.82 11.87 16.50
N SER A 200 1.31 10.69 16.85
CA SER A 200 1.48 10.11 18.20
C SER A 200 2.87 9.51 18.43
N GLY A 201 3.61 9.19 17.36
CA GLY A 201 4.83 8.39 17.42
C GLY A 201 4.61 6.90 17.67
N ASN A 202 3.39 6.37 17.51
CA ASN A 202 3.08 4.94 17.69
C ASN A 202 3.05 4.19 16.35
N PRO A 203 4.08 3.41 15.99
CA PRO A 203 4.17 2.79 14.67
C PRO A 203 3.47 1.43 14.58
N VAL A 204 3.07 0.84 15.70
CA VAL A 204 2.49 -0.50 15.79
C VAL A 204 1.19 -0.46 16.58
N ALA A 205 0.18 -1.19 16.10
CA ALA A 205 -1.03 -1.48 16.84
C ALA A 205 -1.33 -2.99 16.81
N VAL A 206 -2.02 -3.48 17.84
CA VAL A 206 -2.50 -4.86 17.93
C VAL A 206 -4.01 -4.85 17.72
N VAL A 207 -4.47 -5.73 16.84
CA VAL A 207 -5.88 -6.08 16.68
C VAL A 207 -6.12 -7.46 17.29
N ARG A 208 -7.10 -7.56 18.18
CA ARG A 208 -7.49 -8.79 18.88
C ARG A 208 -8.98 -9.05 18.70
N GLY A 209 -9.34 -10.33 18.63
CA GLY A 209 -10.72 -10.80 18.39
C GLY A 209 -11.01 -11.25 16.95
N ARG A 210 -9.97 -11.36 16.10
CA ARG A 210 -10.04 -11.87 14.72
C ARG A 210 -9.07 -13.01 14.45
N ALA A 211 -8.95 -13.92 15.41
CA ALA A 211 -8.08 -15.10 15.30
C ALA A 211 -8.42 -15.98 14.08
N ASP A 212 -9.67 -15.91 13.59
CA ASP A 212 -10.13 -16.57 12.35
C ASP A 212 -9.35 -16.16 11.10
N LEU A 213 -8.68 -15.00 11.13
CA LEU A 213 -7.88 -14.50 10.02
C LEU A 213 -6.40 -14.90 10.12
N VAL A 214 -5.93 -15.40 11.25
CA VAL A 214 -4.52 -15.81 11.44
C VAL A 214 -4.34 -17.24 10.95
N GLY A 215 -3.25 -17.48 10.22
CA GLY A 215 -2.96 -18.80 9.67
C GLY A 215 -1.50 -19.02 9.32
N PRO A 216 -1.17 -19.98 8.43
CA PRO A 216 0.20 -20.30 8.06
C PRO A 216 0.95 -19.11 7.44
N LEU A 217 2.27 -19.03 7.64
CA LEU A 217 3.12 -18.00 7.02
C LEU A 217 3.19 -18.10 5.49
N THR A 218 2.69 -19.19 4.90
CA THR A 218 2.57 -19.40 3.45
C THR A 218 1.34 -18.76 2.84
N LEU A 219 0.46 -18.14 3.64
CA LEU A 219 -0.68 -17.39 3.13
C LEU A 219 -0.22 -16.27 2.18
N PRO A 220 -1.01 -15.94 1.13
CA PRO A 220 -0.71 -14.80 0.27
C PRO A 220 -0.64 -13.50 1.07
N GLY A 221 0.33 -12.65 0.71
CA GLY A 221 0.47 -11.31 1.29
C GLY A 221 -0.34 -10.26 0.52
N ALA A 222 -0.14 -8.99 0.85
CA ALA A 222 -0.89 -7.85 0.33
C ALA A 222 -0.72 -7.64 -1.18
N SER A 223 0.34 -8.16 -1.79
CA SER A 223 0.47 -8.23 -3.25
C SER A 223 -0.72 -8.93 -3.93
N SER A 224 -1.42 -9.83 -3.22
CA SER A 224 -2.64 -10.48 -3.71
C SER A 224 -3.88 -9.57 -3.76
N ILE A 225 -3.86 -8.44 -3.05
CA ILE A 225 -4.91 -7.42 -3.06
C ILE A 225 -4.78 -6.54 -4.31
N VAL A 226 -3.54 -6.27 -4.73
CA VAL A 226 -3.24 -5.39 -5.87
C VAL A 226 -3.88 -5.91 -7.14
N ARG A 227 -4.73 -5.07 -7.76
CA ARG A 227 -5.30 -5.37 -9.06
C ARG A 227 -4.25 -5.10 -10.12
N ALA A 228 -3.76 -6.17 -10.75
CA ALA A 228 -2.90 -6.08 -11.92
C ALA A 228 -3.51 -5.14 -12.97
N SER A 229 -2.66 -4.28 -13.53
CA SER A 229 -3.09 -3.15 -14.32
C SER A 229 -3.90 -3.58 -15.56
N GLU A 230 -3.63 -4.73 -16.17
CA GLU A 230 -4.39 -5.24 -17.34
C GLU A 230 -5.87 -5.52 -17.03
N ARG A 231 -6.21 -5.68 -15.75
CA ARG A 231 -7.58 -5.88 -15.26
C ARG A 231 -8.18 -4.60 -14.69
N ASP A 232 -7.42 -3.50 -14.65
CA ASP A 232 -7.86 -2.25 -14.08
C ASP A 232 -8.73 -1.47 -15.08
N LEU A 233 -10.00 -1.29 -14.73
CA LEU A 233 -10.94 -0.49 -15.51
C LEU A 233 -10.68 1.01 -15.38
N PHE A 234 -9.81 1.43 -14.46
CA PHE A 234 -9.42 2.83 -14.22
C PHE A 234 -7.95 3.07 -14.59
N TRP A 235 -7.49 2.44 -15.67
CA TRP A 235 -6.11 2.45 -16.13
C TRP A 235 -5.48 3.85 -16.24
N LEU A 236 -6.24 4.86 -16.70
CA LEU A 236 -5.80 6.25 -16.80
C LEU A 236 -6.80 7.21 -16.16
N GLY A 237 -6.29 8.37 -15.73
CA GLY A 237 -7.08 9.55 -15.44
C GLY A 237 -7.80 10.05 -16.69
N THR A 238 -8.90 10.79 -16.50
CA THR A 238 -9.74 11.25 -17.61
C THR A 238 -8.96 12.12 -18.61
N ALA A 239 -8.11 13.01 -18.13
CA ALA A 239 -7.32 13.89 -19.01
C ALA A 239 -6.31 13.08 -19.84
N GLU A 240 -5.61 12.16 -19.19
CA GLU A 240 -4.62 11.28 -19.82
C GLU A 240 -5.27 10.32 -20.82
N ALA A 241 -6.45 9.80 -20.53
CA ALA A 241 -7.21 8.95 -21.43
C ALA A 241 -7.67 9.70 -22.69
N LEU A 242 -8.14 10.96 -22.54
CA LEU A 242 -8.54 11.80 -23.67
C LEU A 242 -7.34 12.18 -24.54
N ASP A 243 -6.21 12.56 -23.93
CA ASP A 243 -4.97 12.86 -24.64
C ASP A 243 -4.46 11.64 -25.43
N GLN A 244 -4.40 10.47 -24.78
CA GLN A 244 -4.00 9.23 -25.44
C GLN A 244 -4.92 8.90 -26.61
N GLY A 245 -6.23 8.98 -26.43
CA GLY A 245 -7.21 8.75 -27.50
C GLY A 245 -7.06 9.73 -28.67
N TYR A 246 -6.78 11.01 -28.38
CA TYR A 246 -6.51 12.01 -29.41
C TYR A 246 -5.25 11.66 -30.22
N ARG A 247 -4.14 11.35 -29.54
CA ARG A 247 -2.88 10.97 -30.19
C ARG A 247 -3.01 9.71 -31.04
N ASP A 248 -3.67 8.67 -30.52
CA ASP A 248 -3.88 7.42 -31.25
C ASP A 248 -4.76 7.62 -32.48
N GLY A 249 -5.83 8.43 -32.35
CA GLY A 249 -6.70 8.79 -33.46
C GLY A 249 -5.97 9.60 -34.54
N TYR A 250 -5.16 10.59 -34.13
CA TYR A 250 -4.34 11.38 -35.05
C TYR A 250 -3.32 10.51 -35.79
N ALA A 251 -2.61 9.64 -35.07
CA ALA A 251 -1.66 8.70 -35.67
C ALA A 251 -2.31 7.73 -36.66
N ALA A 252 -3.49 7.18 -36.32
CA ALA A 252 -4.24 6.30 -37.21
C ALA A 252 -4.73 7.04 -38.47
N ALA A 253 -5.15 8.30 -38.34
CA ALA A 253 -5.53 9.12 -39.48
C ALA A 253 -4.33 9.42 -40.39
N LEU A 254 -3.18 9.81 -39.82
CA LEU A 254 -1.95 10.07 -40.57
C LEU A 254 -1.46 8.82 -41.33
N ALA A 255 -1.50 7.65 -40.69
CA ALA A 255 -1.10 6.39 -41.31
C ALA A 255 -1.96 6.01 -42.54
N GLY A 256 -3.19 6.54 -42.63
CA GLY A 256 -4.09 6.37 -43.77
C GLY A 256 -3.84 7.34 -44.94
N LEU A 257 -3.04 8.39 -44.76
CA LEU A 257 -2.77 9.40 -45.80
C LEU A 257 -1.69 8.94 -46.80
N PRO A 258 -1.69 9.49 -48.03
CA PRO A 258 -0.55 9.34 -48.95
C PRO A 258 0.75 9.90 -48.35
N ALA A 259 1.89 9.28 -48.68
CA ALA A 259 3.20 9.63 -48.10
C ALA A 259 3.62 11.10 -48.25
N HIS A 260 3.17 11.79 -49.30
CA HIS A 260 3.47 13.21 -49.50
C HIS A 260 2.71 14.11 -48.50
N GLU A 261 1.49 13.73 -48.11
CA GLU A 261 0.69 14.45 -47.11
C GLU A 261 1.22 14.17 -45.70
N GLN A 262 1.70 12.94 -45.43
CA GLN A 262 2.37 12.61 -44.16
C GLN A 262 3.59 13.52 -43.91
N GLN A 263 4.43 13.73 -44.94
CA GLN A 263 5.62 14.60 -44.84
C GLN A 263 5.29 16.08 -44.61
N GLU A 264 4.11 16.56 -45.02
CA GLU A 264 3.67 17.93 -44.73
C GLU A 264 3.25 18.11 -43.27
N HIS A 265 2.63 17.09 -42.67
CA HIS A 265 2.26 17.09 -41.25
C HIS A 265 3.48 16.99 -40.33
N GLU A 266 4.44 16.11 -40.64
CA GLU A 266 5.70 15.99 -39.88
C GLU A 266 6.50 17.31 -39.85
N LYS A 267 6.47 18.08 -40.95
CA LYS A 267 7.12 19.39 -41.02
C LYS A 267 6.41 20.47 -40.20
N LYS A 268 5.10 20.37 -40.02
CA LYS A 268 4.31 21.32 -39.22
C LYS A 268 4.47 21.07 -37.73
N ASP A 269 4.51 19.81 -37.31
CA ASP A 269 4.69 19.43 -35.90
C ASP A 269 6.13 19.67 -35.38
N ALA A 270 7.10 19.86 -36.27
CA ALA A 270 8.51 20.14 -35.94
C ALA A 270 8.84 21.64 -35.74
N THR A 271 7.86 22.54 -35.84
CA THR A 271 7.98 24.00 -35.67
C THR A 271 7.16 24.50 -34.50
#